data_AF-A0A817Z4F8-F1
#
_entry.id   AF-A0A817Z4F8-F1
#
_cell.length_a   1.000
_cell.length_b   1.000
_cell.length_c   1.000
_cell.angle_alpha   90.00
_cell.angle_beta   90.00
_cell.angle_gamma   90.00
#
_symmetry.space_group_name_H-M   'P 1'
#
loop_
_entity.id
_entity.type
_entity.pdbx_description
1 polymer ?
#
loop_
_entity_poly.entity_id
_entity_poly.type
_entity_poly.pdbx_seq_one_letter_code
_entity_poly.pdbx_strand_id
1 'polypeptide(L)'
;MEQKGISADRVCDASGISVGHLECSICHDLLRKPIACQSCETPFCSVCIYRWLIANPNNCPNQCETFVERKCPPFIAKLLSQLHIACYYQSKGCPQIISYEALDKHESECDYQPQQCPGCRLQILKKDFHNHTKNCASVGLTCQDCCLVYKRVDTATKHTDNICLSKQLRQLRGESKQNKQELHKLTNLWDKMCKLSESYNVFNADKKTIVVSDPEFAKVTIKFDDLPSVSAECKNIPSIYRGLAWNKISYMDKSYAVKTCPKSGYVTSFDSCGSVHIAYLKDEASISIESTTETFTLISLDACAAWKNDLELTITGRRNLALIDTHTVTLFVNRPHHILLEWDNIDKIIFKSSGGTTDPDSPTSANDTQVVINQLTIGLDL
;
A
#
# COMPACT_ATOMS: atom_id res chain seq x y z
N MET A 1 -22.18 -1.09 10.12
CA MET A 1 -23.56 -1.15 10.65
C MET A 1 -23.58 -0.38 11.95
N GLU A 2 -24.27 0.76 12.00
CA GLU A 2 -24.42 1.54 13.24
C GLU A 2 -25.60 0.99 14.04
N GLN A 3 -25.34 0.02 14.92
CA GLN A 3 -26.37 -0.45 15.85
C GLN A 3 -26.46 0.53 17.04
N LYS A 4 -27.70 0.79 17.50
CA LYS A 4 -28.00 1.68 18.63
C LYS A 4 -27.60 1.02 19.97
N GLY A 5 -28.54 0.37 20.66
CA GLY A 5 -28.27 -0.45 21.85
C GLY A 5 -28.38 -1.95 21.55
N ILE A 6 -28.21 -2.76 22.60
CA ILE A 6 -28.35 -4.22 22.55
C ILE A 6 -29.73 -4.59 23.06
N SER A 7 -30.54 -5.23 22.21
CA SER A 7 -31.89 -5.63 22.56
C SER A 7 -31.90 -6.63 23.73
N ALA A 8 -32.82 -6.42 24.68
CA ALA A 8 -32.85 -7.17 25.94
C ALA A 8 -33.09 -8.69 25.76
N ASP A 9 -33.79 -9.07 24.69
CA ASP A 9 -34.04 -10.48 24.30
C ASP A 9 -32.77 -11.26 23.97
N ARG A 10 -31.65 -10.57 23.73
CA ARG A 10 -30.35 -11.18 23.42
C ARG A 10 -29.54 -11.50 24.66
N VAL A 11 -29.91 -11.02 25.84
CA VAL A 11 -29.17 -11.27 27.09
C VAL A 11 -29.54 -12.65 27.62
N CYS A 12 -28.57 -13.56 27.68
CA CYS A 12 -28.79 -14.96 28.06
C CYS A 12 -28.75 -15.17 29.59
N ASP A 13 -27.95 -14.35 30.29
CA ASP A 13 -27.56 -14.60 31.68
C ASP A 13 -27.87 -13.35 32.54
N ALA A 14 -29.16 -13.02 32.73
CA ALA A 14 -29.57 -11.87 33.55
C ALA A 14 -29.70 -12.21 35.06
N SER A 15 -29.45 -13.45 35.46
CA SER A 15 -29.67 -13.94 36.83
C SER A 15 -28.74 -13.26 37.84
N GLY A 16 -29.25 -12.22 38.50
CA GLY A 16 -28.60 -11.53 39.62
C GLY A 16 -28.19 -10.07 39.36
N ILE A 17 -28.38 -9.55 38.15
CA ILE A 17 -28.03 -8.16 37.79
C ILE A 17 -29.31 -7.36 37.59
N SER A 18 -29.47 -6.27 38.34
CA SER A 18 -30.55 -5.31 38.10
C SER A 18 -30.28 -4.55 36.80
N VAL A 19 -30.86 -5.04 35.69
CA VAL A 19 -30.63 -4.53 34.32
C VAL A 19 -31.17 -3.11 34.12
N GLY A 20 -32.08 -2.64 34.99
CA GLY A 20 -32.72 -1.32 34.85
C GLY A 20 -31.77 -0.11 34.90
N HIS A 21 -30.55 -0.26 35.42
CA HIS A 21 -29.52 0.79 35.40
C HIS A 21 -28.57 0.71 34.19
N LEU A 22 -28.76 -0.27 33.31
CA LEU A 22 -27.92 -0.53 32.15
C LEU A 22 -28.62 -0.19 30.83
N GLU A 23 -29.75 0.49 30.88
CA GLU A 23 -30.54 0.88 29.72
C GLU A 23 -30.19 2.30 29.27
N CYS A 24 -30.18 2.51 27.96
CA CYS A 24 -29.98 3.83 27.38
C CYS A 24 -31.29 4.63 27.39
N SER A 25 -31.29 5.84 27.94
CA SER A 25 -32.49 6.71 27.97
C SER A 25 -32.98 7.18 26.59
N ILE A 26 -32.21 6.98 25.51
CA ILE A 26 -32.58 7.37 24.15
C ILE A 26 -33.22 6.22 23.36
N CYS A 27 -32.67 5.00 23.48
CA CYS A 27 -33.15 3.85 22.71
C CYS A 27 -33.85 2.78 23.55
N HIS A 28 -33.80 2.89 24.88
CA HIS A 28 -34.40 1.95 25.85
C HIS A 28 -33.88 0.51 25.75
N ASP A 29 -32.79 0.31 25.02
CA ASP A 29 -32.05 -0.95 24.94
C ASP A 29 -30.87 -0.93 25.91
N LEU A 30 -30.28 -2.11 26.17
CA LEU A 30 -29.05 -2.24 26.94
C LEU A 30 -27.93 -1.41 26.28
N LEU A 31 -27.17 -0.69 27.11
CA LEU A 31 -26.10 0.20 26.69
C LEU A 31 -25.06 -0.52 25.83
N ARG A 32 -24.75 0.04 24.66
CA ARG A 32 -23.70 -0.41 23.75
C ARG A 32 -22.64 0.67 23.61
N LYS A 33 -21.40 0.36 23.99
CA LYS A 33 -20.27 1.31 24.09
C LYS A 33 -20.69 2.62 24.77
N PRO A 34 -21.08 2.57 26.06
CA PRO A 34 -21.69 3.70 26.75
C PRO A 34 -20.75 4.91 26.87
N ILE A 35 -21.32 6.09 26.65
CA ILE A 35 -20.71 7.40 26.88
C ILE A 35 -21.59 8.15 27.88
N ALA A 36 -21.00 8.73 28.91
CA ALA A 36 -21.73 9.46 29.94
C ALA A 36 -21.61 10.97 29.76
N CYS A 37 -22.64 11.71 30.19
CA CYS A 37 -22.53 13.15 30.36
C CYS A 37 -21.75 13.47 31.64
N GLN A 38 -20.81 14.42 31.58
CA GLN A 38 -20.06 14.85 32.77
C GLN A 38 -20.96 15.43 33.87
N SER A 39 -22.04 16.14 33.51
CA SER A 39 -22.87 16.88 34.46
C SER A 39 -23.92 16.01 35.17
N CYS A 40 -24.60 15.10 34.47
CA CYS A 40 -25.65 14.25 35.06
C CYS A 40 -25.25 12.77 35.20
N GLU A 41 -24.03 12.42 34.80
CA GLU A 41 -23.46 11.05 34.86
C GLU A 41 -24.28 9.95 34.16
N THR A 42 -25.34 10.32 33.43
CA THR A 42 -26.19 9.35 32.76
C THR A 42 -25.49 8.80 31.52
N PRO A 43 -25.40 7.46 31.36
CA PRO A 43 -24.81 6.84 30.20
C PRO A 43 -25.80 6.74 29.03
N PHE A 44 -25.28 6.83 27.81
CA PHE A 44 -26.01 6.65 26.56
C PHE A 44 -25.20 5.74 25.62
N CYS A 45 -25.83 4.99 24.74
CA CYS A 45 -25.10 4.29 23.68
C CYS A 45 -24.36 5.31 22.80
N SER A 46 -23.14 5.00 22.37
CA SER A 46 -22.32 5.91 21.57
C SER A 46 -23.05 6.44 20.33
N VAL A 47 -23.68 5.55 19.56
CA VAL A 47 -24.46 5.92 18.37
C VAL A 47 -25.67 6.80 18.74
N CYS A 48 -26.33 6.52 19.86
CA CYS A 48 -27.50 7.27 20.28
C CYS A 48 -27.15 8.72 20.66
N ILE A 49 -26.09 8.92 21.46
CA ILE A 49 -25.70 10.26 21.90
C ILE A 49 -25.13 11.08 20.75
N TYR A 50 -24.28 10.51 19.89
CA TYR A 50 -23.74 11.26 18.75
C TYR A 50 -24.83 11.65 17.75
N ARG A 51 -25.82 10.78 17.48
CA ARG A 51 -26.97 11.15 16.66
C ARG A 51 -27.82 12.25 17.29
N TRP A 52 -28.00 12.23 18.61
CA TRP A 52 -28.69 13.29 19.32
C TRP A 52 -27.97 14.63 19.19
N LEU A 53 -26.65 14.66 19.38
CA LEU A 53 -25.83 15.88 19.32
C LEU A 53 -25.75 16.48 17.91
N ILE A 54 -25.90 15.68 16.86
CA ILE A 54 -26.06 16.18 15.48
C ILE A 54 -27.36 16.99 15.34
N ALA A 55 -28.46 16.51 15.94
CA ALA A 55 -29.75 17.18 15.87
C ALA A 55 -29.87 18.34 16.89
N ASN A 56 -29.19 18.23 18.03
CA ASN A 56 -29.23 19.20 19.14
C ASN A 56 -27.80 19.49 19.62
N PRO A 57 -27.07 20.38 18.93
CA PRO A 57 -25.67 20.66 19.24
C PRO A 57 -25.46 21.02 20.71
N ASN A 58 -24.53 20.31 21.35
CA ASN A 58 -24.12 20.51 22.74
C ASN A 58 -25.23 20.33 23.80
N ASN A 59 -26.42 19.87 23.45
CA ASN A 59 -27.51 19.74 24.42
C ASN A 59 -27.59 18.30 24.94
N CYS A 60 -27.53 18.12 26.25
CA CYS A 60 -27.65 16.79 26.84
C CYS A 60 -29.11 16.29 26.73
N PRO A 61 -29.36 15.01 26.38
CA PRO A 61 -30.72 14.44 26.39
C PRO A 61 -31.46 14.61 27.72
N ASN A 62 -30.71 14.67 28.83
CA ASN A 62 -31.22 14.91 30.18
C ASN A 62 -31.23 16.39 30.57
N GLN A 63 -31.24 17.30 29.59
CA GLN A 63 -31.42 18.74 29.77
C GLN A 63 -30.35 19.43 30.64
N CYS A 64 -29.11 18.94 30.60
CA CYS A 64 -27.96 19.68 31.14
C CYS A 64 -27.61 20.88 30.25
N GLU A 65 -27.05 21.95 30.83
CA GLU A 65 -26.67 23.17 30.10
C GLU A 65 -25.72 22.92 28.91
N THR A 66 -24.75 22.01 29.05
CA THR A 66 -23.84 21.61 27.98
C THR A 66 -23.45 20.16 28.14
N PHE A 67 -23.56 19.37 27.07
CA PHE A 67 -23.05 18.01 27.05
C PHE A 67 -21.53 18.02 26.95
N VAL A 68 -20.88 17.56 28.01
CA VAL A 68 -19.44 17.26 27.99
C VAL A 68 -19.27 15.75 28.10
N GLU A 69 -18.54 15.17 27.15
CA GLU A 69 -18.29 13.74 27.07
C GLU A 69 -17.40 13.28 28.24
N ARG A 70 -17.83 12.22 28.93
CA ARG A 70 -17.05 11.51 29.94
C ARG A 70 -17.11 10.01 29.71
N LYS A 71 -16.03 9.31 30.09
CA LYS A 71 -16.04 7.84 30.19
C LYS A 71 -17.15 7.38 31.14
N CYS A 72 -17.84 6.32 30.75
CA CYS A 72 -18.87 5.69 31.57
C CYS A 72 -18.31 5.32 32.96
N PRO A 73 -19.09 5.52 34.06
CA PRO A 73 -18.66 5.12 35.39
C PRO A 73 -18.18 3.65 35.46
N PRO A 74 -17.05 3.36 36.15
CA PRO A 74 -16.47 2.00 36.17
C PRO A 74 -17.41 0.90 36.64
N PHE A 75 -18.35 1.22 37.54
CA PHE A 75 -19.36 0.29 38.03
C PHE A 75 -20.28 -0.22 36.91
N ILE A 76 -20.73 0.67 36.01
CA ILE A 76 -21.59 0.30 34.88
C ILE A 76 -20.82 -0.59 33.90
N ALA A 77 -19.57 -0.26 33.61
CA ALA A 77 -18.71 -1.10 32.78
C ALA A 77 -18.51 -2.50 33.37
N LYS A 78 -18.32 -2.60 34.70
CA LYS A 78 -18.20 -3.87 35.41
C LYS A 78 -19.49 -4.70 35.41
N LEU A 79 -20.65 -4.07 35.45
CA LEU A 79 -21.92 -4.78 35.35
C LEU A 79 -22.16 -5.29 33.92
N LEU A 80 -21.86 -4.46 32.90
CA LEU A 80 -21.96 -4.86 31.50
C LEU A 80 -21.03 -6.05 31.20
N SER A 81 -19.82 -6.08 31.77
CA SER A 81 -18.85 -7.17 31.56
C SER A 81 -19.28 -8.54 32.09
N GLN A 82 -20.30 -8.59 32.95
CA GLN A 82 -20.82 -9.84 33.49
C GLN A 82 -21.91 -10.46 32.59
N LEU A 83 -22.34 -9.75 31.53
CA LEU A 83 -23.41 -10.19 30.66
C LEU A 83 -22.89 -11.08 29.53
N HIS A 84 -23.62 -12.16 29.28
CA HIS A 84 -23.49 -12.98 28.08
C HIS A 84 -24.64 -12.69 27.13
N ILE A 85 -24.28 -12.44 25.87
CA ILE A 85 -25.17 -11.85 24.87
C ILE A 85 -25.13 -12.71 23.61
N ALA A 86 -26.30 -13.16 23.16
CA ALA A 86 -26.44 -13.85 21.89
C ALA A 86 -26.10 -12.91 20.73
N CYS A 87 -25.41 -13.43 19.71
CA CYS A 87 -25.04 -12.69 18.50
C CYS A 87 -26.26 -12.03 17.83
N TYR A 88 -26.10 -10.82 17.28
CA TYR A 88 -27.15 -10.14 16.51
C TYR A 88 -27.68 -10.99 15.34
N TYR A 89 -26.82 -11.83 14.77
CA TYR A 89 -27.17 -12.74 13.66
C TYR A 89 -27.66 -14.11 14.13
N GLN A 90 -28.12 -14.26 15.38
CA GLN A 90 -28.71 -15.51 15.89
C GLN A 90 -29.90 -15.97 15.02
N SER A 91 -30.75 -15.03 14.58
CA SER A 91 -31.86 -15.30 13.65
C SER A 91 -31.40 -15.79 12.26
N LYS A 92 -30.13 -15.59 11.91
CA LYS A 92 -29.50 -16.10 10.68
C LYS A 92 -28.75 -17.41 10.90
N GLY A 93 -28.71 -17.91 12.13
CA GLY A 93 -28.10 -19.18 12.50
C GLY A 93 -26.77 -19.09 13.25
N CYS A 94 -26.35 -17.91 13.70
CA CYS A 94 -25.16 -17.82 14.56
C CYS A 94 -25.45 -18.41 15.96
N PRO A 95 -24.75 -19.47 16.39
CA PRO A 95 -25.01 -20.11 17.69
C PRO A 95 -24.25 -19.46 18.85
N GLN A 96 -23.47 -18.41 18.60
CA GLN A 96 -22.51 -17.88 19.56
C GLN A 96 -23.19 -17.01 20.62
N ILE A 97 -22.85 -17.27 21.88
CA ILE A 97 -23.14 -16.44 23.05
C ILE A 97 -21.81 -15.83 23.48
N ILE A 98 -21.74 -14.50 23.53
CA ILE A 98 -20.48 -13.75 23.62
C ILE A 98 -20.52 -12.83 24.84
N SER A 99 -19.37 -12.60 25.49
CA SER A 99 -19.28 -11.57 26.54
C SER A 99 -19.47 -10.17 25.96
N TYR A 100 -19.88 -9.22 26.80
CA TYR A 100 -20.07 -7.84 26.37
C TYR A 100 -18.82 -7.23 25.70
N GLU A 101 -17.61 -7.49 26.22
CA GLU A 101 -16.34 -6.95 25.68
C GLU A 101 -16.05 -7.45 24.26
N ALA A 102 -16.36 -8.71 23.98
CA ALA A 102 -16.03 -9.35 22.72
C ALA A 102 -17.14 -9.20 21.67
N LEU A 103 -18.32 -8.69 22.05
CA LEU A 103 -19.51 -8.65 21.22
C LEU A 103 -19.30 -7.87 19.92
N ASP A 104 -18.75 -6.66 19.99
CA ASP A 104 -18.53 -5.80 18.82
C ASP A 104 -17.55 -6.41 17.82
N LYS A 105 -16.47 -7.00 18.34
CA LYS A 105 -15.47 -7.68 17.51
C LYS A 105 -16.11 -8.86 16.80
N HIS A 106 -16.81 -9.73 17.55
CA HIS A 106 -17.52 -10.86 16.97
C HIS A 106 -18.52 -10.43 15.89
N GLU A 107 -19.39 -9.44 16.15
CA GLU A 107 -20.41 -9.03 15.19
C GLU A 107 -19.84 -8.41 13.90
N SER A 108 -18.68 -7.75 13.98
CA SER A 108 -17.98 -7.25 12.78
C SER A 108 -17.33 -8.36 11.95
N GLU A 109 -16.99 -9.47 12.58
CA GLU A 109 -16.29 -10.59 11.95
C GLU A 109 -17.21 -11.78 11.66
N CYS A 110 -18.45 -11.76 12.14
CA CYS A 110 -19.39 -12.87 12.15
C CYS A 110 -19.65 -13.44 10.76
N ASP A 111 -19.49 -14.76 10.64
CA ASP A 111 -19.75 -15.55 9.44
C ASP A 111 -21.20 -15.52 8.96
N TYR A 112 -22.13 -15.20 9.87
CA TYR A 112 -23.56 -15.09 9.59
C TYR A 112 -24.00 -13.65 9.25
N GLN A 113 -23.06 -12.70 9.20
CA GLN A 113 -23.35 -11.37 8.70
C GLN A 113 -23.71 -11.43 7.21
N PRO A 114 -24.88 -10.89 6.79
CA PRO A 114 -25.21 -10.79 5.37
C PRO A 114 -24.35 -9.74 4.67
N GLN A 115 -23.91 -10.07 3.46
CA GLN A 115 -23.20 -9.20 2.55
C GLN A 115 -23.91 -9.18 1.21
N GLN A 116 -24.06 -8.00 0.62
CA GLN A 116 -24.71 -7.85 -0.68
C GLN A 116 -23.75 -8.23 -1.80
N CYS A 117 -24.16 -9.17 -2.66
CA CYS A 117 -23.36 -9.51 -3.85
C CYS A 117 -23.32 -8.32 -4.82
N PRO A 118 -22.13 -7.88 -5.29
CA PRO A 118 -22.02 -6.76 -6.25
C PRO A 118 -22.62 -7.08 -7.63
N GLY A 119 -22.76 -8.37 -7.96
CA GLY A 119 -23.37 -8.83 -9.21
C GLY A 119 -24.88 -8.97 -9.13
N CYS A 120 -25.36 -10.00 -8.40
CA CYS A 120 -26.78 -10.35 -8.36
C CYS A 120 -27.61 -9.56 -7.33
N ARG A 121 -26.96 -8.73 -6.48
CA ARG A 121 -27.59 -7.92 -5.41
C ARG A 121 -28.29 -8.72 -4.30
N LEU A 122 -28.20 -10.05 -4.30
CA LEU A 122 -28.71 -10.89 -3.22
C LEU A 122 -27.87 -10.72 -1.94
N GLN A 123 -28.54 -10.85 -0.79
CA GLN A 123 -27.90 -10.86 0.52
C GLN A 123 -27.42 -12.28 0.81
N ILE A 124 -26.10 -12.47 0.88
CA ILE A 124 -25.44 -13.76 1.07
C ILE A 124 -24.70 -13.73 2.41
N LEU A 125 -24.79 -14.79 3.21
CA LEU A 125 -24.04 -14.87 4.46
C LEU A 125 -22.54 -14.87 4.17
N LYS A 126 -21.74 -14.20 5.01
CA LYS A 126 -20.29 -14.07 4.84
C LYS A 126 -19.59 -15.42 4.65
N LYS A 127 -19.98 -16.46 5.39
CA LYS A 127 -19.47 -17.84 5.22
C LYS A 127 -19.66 -18.41 3.81
N ASP A 128 -20.76 -18.04 3.14
CA ASP A 128 -21.14 -18.54 1.82
C ASP A 128 -20.73 -17.58 0.69
N PHE A 129 -20.28 -16.37 1.04
CA PHE A 129 -20.03 -15.28 0.10
C PHE A 129 -18.95 -15.61 -0.92
N HIS A 130 -17.86 -16.26 -0.50
CA HIS A 130 -16.77 -16.69 -1.40
C HIS A 130 -17.26 -17.70 -2.44
N ASN A 131 -17.99 -18.73 -1.98
CA ASN A 131 -18.53 -19.76 -2.86
C ASN A 131 -19.57 -19.18 -3.83
N HIS A 132 -20.44 -18.28 -3.34
CA HIS A 132 -21.38 -17.56 -4.18
C HIS A 132 -20.66 -16.73 -5.24
N THR A 133 -19.65 -15.93 -4.86
CA THR A 133 -18.95 -15.03 -5.79
C THR A 133 -18.23 -15.79 -6.90
N LYS A 134 -17.67 -16.97 -6.60
CA LYS A 134 -17.07 -17.87 -7.61
C LYS A 134 -18.07 -18.34 -8.67
N ASN A 135 -19.32 -18.58 -8.28
CA ASN A 135 -20.34 -19.18 -9.14
C ASN A 135 -21.41 -18.19 -9.62
N CYS A 136 -21.38 -16.94 -9.13
CA CYS A 136 -22.38 -15.93 -9.46
C CYS A 136 -22.29 -15.52 -10.92
N ALA A 137 -23.36 -15.76 -11.68
CA ALA A 137 -23.45 -15.44 -13.11
C ALA A 137 -23.38 -13.92 -13.38
N SER A 138 -23.86 -13.11 -12.45
CA SER A 138 -23.94 -11.65 -12.59
C SER A 138 -22.72 -10.91 -12.05
N VAL A 139 -21.72 -11.62 -11.48
CA VAL A 139 -20.50 -10.96 -10.98
C VAL A 139 -19.71 -10.37 -12.14
N GLY A 140 -19.20 -9.16 -11.95
CA GLY A 140 -18.27 -8.53 -12.88
C GLY A 140 -16.91 -9.22 -12.82
N LEU A 141 -16.37 -9.55 -13.98
CA LEU A 141 -15.03 -10.05 -14.20
C LEU A 141 -14.25 -9.00 -14.99
N THR A 142 -12.96 -8.88 -14.69
CA THR A 142 -12.03 -8.04 -15.45
C THR A 142 -11.03 -8.95 -16.12
N CYS A 143 -10.92 -8.88 -17.45
CA CYS A 143 -9.85 -9.57 -18.17
C CYS A 143 -8.51 -8.91 -17.87
N GLN A 144 -7.48 -9.70 -17.56
CA GLN A 144 -6.13 -9.21 -17.28
C GLN A 144 -5.39 -8.74 -18.55
N ASP A 145 -5.70 -9.33 -19.71
CA ASP A 145 -4.98 -9.01 -20.95
C ASP A 145 -5.57 -7.79 -21.69
N CYS A 146 -6.90 -7.61 -21.67
CA CYS A 146 -7.57 -6.54 -22.41
C CYS A 146 -8.34 -5.54 -21.52
N CYS A 147 -8.23 -5.69 -20.19
CA CYS A 147 -8.88 -4.83 -19.19
C CYS A 147 -10.39 -4.63 -19.40
N LEU A 148 -11.07 -5.55 -20.10
CA LEU A 148 -12.51 -5.49 -20.32
C LEU A 148 -13.25 -5.97 -19.08
N VAL A 149 -14.21 -5.17 -18.63
CA VAL A 149 -15.14 -5.55 -17.56
C VAL A 149 -16.41 -6.13 -18.20
N TYR A 150 -16.78 -7.35 -17.82
CA TYR A 150 -17.95 -8.05 -18.32
C TYR A 150 -18.55 -8.95 -17.24
N LYS A 151 -19.81 -9.37 -17.38
CA LYS A 151 -20.44 -10.31 -16.43
C LYS A 151 -20.02 -11.73 -16.75
N ARG A 152 -19.92 -12.61 -15.74
CA ARG A 152 -19.60 -14.03 -15.95
C ARG A 152 -20.54 -14.72 -16.96
N VAL A 153 -21.83 -14.42 -16.92
CA VAL A 153 -22.82 -14.93 -17.90
C VAL A 153 -22.52 -14.51 -19.34
N ASP A 154 -21.88 -13.35 -19.51
CA ASP A 154 -21.54 -12.79 -20.82
C ASP A 154 -20.16 -13.25 -21.32
N THR A 155 -19.45 -14.16 -20.63
CA THR A 155 -18.09 -14.56 -21.02
C THR A 155 -18.06 -15.10 -22.46
N ALA A 156 -19.00 -15.98 -22.80
CA ALA A 156 -19.07 -16.59 -24.12
C ALA A 156 -19.47 -15.62 -25.25
N THR A 157 -20.09 -14.48 -24.92
CA THR A 157 -20.61 -13.53 -25.92
C THR A 157 -19.82 -12.23 -26.01
N LYS A 158 -19.36 -11.70 -24.87
CA LYS A 158 -18.64 -10.42 -24.76
C LYS A 158 -17.14 -10.56 -24.58
N HIS A 159 -16.64 -11.74 -24.24
CA HIS A 159 -15.21 -11.96 -24.00
C HIS A 159 -14.73 -13.34 -24.47
N THR A 160 -14.79 -13.56 -25.78
CA THR A 160 -14.10 -14.68 -26.44
C THR A 160 -12.64 -14.32 -26.72
N ASP A 161 -11.79 -15.32 -27.00
CA ASP A 161 -10.38 -15.11 -27.34
C ASP A 161 -10.20 -14.10 -28.48
N ASN A 162 -11.06 -14.19 -29.50
CA ASN A 162 -11.02 -13.25 -30.63
C ASN A 162 -11.37 -11.82 -30.20
N ILE A 163 -12.40 -11.63 -29.36
CA ILE A 163 -12.79 -10.31 -28.87
C ILE A 163 -11.67 -9.73 -27.98
N CYS A 164 -11.10 -10.55 -27.10
CA CYS A 164 -9.98 -10.16 -26.25
C CYS A 164 -8.76 -9.70 -27.08
N LEU A 165 -8.31 -10.55 -28.01
CA LEU A 165 -7.18 -10.24 -28.91
C LEU A 165 -7.46 -9.00 -29.77
N SER A 166 -8.68 -8.86 -30.29
CA SER A 166 -9.06 -7.68 -31.09
C SER A 166 -8.96 -6.39 -30.29
N LYS A 167 -9.29 -6.41 -28.99
CA LYS A 167 -9.18 -5.26 -28.10
C LYS A 167 -7.72 -4.96 -27.76
N GLN A 168 -6.91 -5.97 -27.48
CA GLN A 168 -5.46 -5.81 -27.27
C GLN A 168 -4.78 -5.18 -28.50
N LEU A 169 -5.09 -5.68 -29.70
CA LEU A 169 -4.55 -5.13 -30.95
C LEU A 169 -4.97 -3.67 -31.16
N ARG A 170 -6.20 -3.31 -30.81
CA ARG A 170 -6.65 -1.91 -30.85
C ARG A 170 -5.87 -1.04 -29.87
N GLN A 171 -5.61 -1.53 -28.66
CA GLN A 171 -4.83 -0.83 -27.66
C GLN A 171 -3.37 -0.60 -28.13
N LEU A 172 -2.69 -1.67 -28.56
CA LEU A 172 -1.32 -1.58 -29.10
C LEU A 172 -1.22 -0.64 -30.31
N ARG A 173 -2.23 -0.64 -31.20
CA ARG A 173 -2.29 0.31 -32.33
C ARG A 173 -2.47 1.75 -31.86
N GLY A 174 -3.26 1.97 -30.80
CA GLY A 174 -3.43 3.28 -30.18
C GLY A 174 -2.12 3.80 -29.58
N GLU A 175 -1.45 2.97 -28.79
CA GLU A 175 -0.15 3.26 -28.17
C GLU A 175 0.93 3.53 -29.22
N SER A 176 1.01 2.70 -30.26
CA SER A 176 1.95 2.91 -31.39
C SER A 176 1.70 4.24 -32.11
N LYS A 177 0.44 4.62 -32.32
CA LYS A 177 0.09 5.90 -32.94
C LYS A 177 0.49 7.09 -32.05
N GLN A 178 0.27 6.98 -30.74
CA GLN A 178 0.66 8.00 -29.77
C GLN A 178 2.18 8.14 -29.69
N ASN A 179 2.91 7.02 -29.58
CA ASN A 179 4.37 7.01 -29.59
C ASN A 179 4.95 7.65 -30.86
N LYS A 180 4.33 7.39 -32.03
CA LYS A 180 4.75 8.02 -33.29
C LYS A 180 4.51 9.53 -33.30
N GLN A 181 3.42 10.01 -32.68
CA GLN A 181 3.15 11.44 -32.55
C GLN A 181 4.15 12.11 -31.60
N GLU A 182 4.46 11.49 -30.46
CA GLU A 182 5.47 12.00 -29.53
C GLU A 182 6.86 12.03 -30.17
N LEU A 183 7.25 10.96 -30.89
CA LEU A 183 8.51 10.94 -31.62
C LEU A 183 8.59 12.09 -32.62
N HIS A 184 7.52 12.35 -33.38
CA HIS A 184 7.47 13.46 -34.33
C HIS A 184 7.59 14.83 -33.64
N LYS A 185 6.96 15.03 -32.48
CA LYS A 185 7.12 16.26 -31.69
C LYS A 185 8.57 16.45 -31.25
N LEU A 186 9.20 15.40 -30.74
CA LEU A 186 10.60 15.44 -30.32
C LEU A 186 11.54 15.75 -31.48
N THR A 187 11.32 15.14 -32.66
CA THR A 187 12.08 15.46 -33.87
C THR A 187 11.92 16.93 -34.28
N ASN A 188 10.70 17.46 -34.25
CA ASN A 188 10.45 18.86 -34.57
C ASN A 188 11.10 19.83 -33.55
N LEU A 189 11.16 19.45 -32.27
CA LEU A 189 11.85 20.23 -31.25
C LEU A 189 13.37 20.18 -31.45
N TRP A 190 13.92 19.01 -31.75
CA TRP A 190 15.34 18.83 -32.10
C TRP A 190 15.75 19.70 -33.30
N ASP A 191 14.97 19.69 -34.38
CA ASP A 191 15.25 20.53 -35.57
C ASP A 191 15.24 22.03 -35.25
N LYS A 192 14.35 22.47 -34.35
CA LYS A 192 14.31 23.86 -33.88
C LYS A 192 15.54 24.18 -33.01
N MET A 193 15.94 23.27 -32.13
CA MET A 193 17.14 23.41 -31.30
C MET A 193 18.41 23.50 -32.16
N CYS A 194 18.56 22.64 -33.18
CA CYS A 194 19.69 22.70 -34.10
C CYS A 194 19.78 24.06 -34.81
N LYS A 195 18.66 24.58 -35.34
CA LYS A 195 18.62 25.91 -35.99
C LYS A 195 18.96 27.07 -35.05
N LEU A 196 18.53 26.99 -33.79
CA LEU A 196 18.88 27.97 -32.77
C LEU A 196 20.37 27.90 -32.41
N SER A 197 20.94 26.69 -32.33
CA SER A 197 22.38 26.49 -32.08
C SER A 197 23.26 27.01 -33.21
N GLU A 198 22.85 26.82 -34.48
CA GLU A 198 23.53 27.38 -35.65
C GLU A 198 23.49 28.91 -35.65
N SER A 199 22.33 29.49 -35.31
CA SER A 199 22.16 30.95 -35.22
C SER A 199 22.97 31.57 -34.06
N TYR A 200 23.12 30.85 -32.96
CA TYR A 200 23.92 31.25 -31.79
C TYR A 200 25.44 31.15 -32.04
N ASN A 201 25.89 30.11 -32.76
CA ASN A 201 27.31 29.93 -33.12
C ASN A 201 27.81 30.99 -34.11
N VAL A 202 26.95 31.51 -34.99
CA VAL A 202 27.29 32.62 -35.91
C VAL A 202 27.43 33.96 -35.17
N PHE A 203 26.72 34.17 -34.05
CA PHE A 203 26.79 35.41 -33.28
C PHE A 203 28.02 35.48 -32.34
N ASN A 204 28.57 34.34 -31.92
CA ASN A 204 29.70 34.26 -30.98
C ASN A 204 31.09 34.14 -31.64
N ALA A 205 31.18 34.00 -32.97
CA ALA A 205 32.47 34.03 -33.67
C ALA A 205 33.21 35.38 -33.52
N ASP A 206 32.50 36.47 -33.20
CA ASP A 206 33.05 37.82 -33.10
C ASP A 206 33.39 38.27 -31.66
N LYS A 207 33.12 37.46 -30.62
CA LYS A 207 33.46 37.82 -29.23
C LYS A 207 34.10 36.67 -28.46
N LYS A 208 35.42 36.80 -28.26
CA LYS A 208 36.20 36.05 -27.25
C LYS A 208 35.62 36.30 -25.86
N THR A 209 34.74 35.44 -25.35
CA THR A 209 34.46 35.37 -23.90
C THR A 209 33.93 33.99 -23.50
N ILE A 210 34.45 33.50 -22.39
CA ILE A 210 34.25 32.16 -21.81
C ILE A 210 32.78 31.97 -21.43
N VAL A 211 32.13 30.96 -22.01
CA VAL A 211 30.79 30.50 -21.64
C VAL A 211 30.94 29.48 -20.52
N VAL A 212 30.35 29.75 -19.36
CA VAL A 212 30.07 28.73 -18.35
C VAL A 212 28.77 28.06 -18.78
N SER A 213 28.87 26.83 -19.31
CA SER A 213 27.75 25.97 -19.66
C SER A 213 27.30 25.16 -18.46
N ASP A 214 26.02 25.26 -18.11
CA ASP A 214 25.35 24.32 -17.20
C ASP A 214 25.06 23.03 -18.00
N PRO A 215 25.50 21.83 -17.58
CA PRO A 215 25.32 20.62 -18.38
C PRO A 215 23.90 20.05 -18.26
N GLU A 216 23.27 19.73 -19.39
CA GLU A 216 22.06 18.89 -19.43
C GLU A 216 22.42 17.48 -18.90
N PHE A 217 22.08 17.19 -17.64
CA PHE A 217 22.33 15.87 -17.04
C PHE A 217 21.52 14.77 -17.74
N ALA A 218 22.20 13.76 -18.29
CA ALA A 218 21.54 12.58 -18.85
C ALA A 218 20.98 11.72 -17.71
N LYS A 219 19.64 11.69 -17.58
CA LYS A 219 18.95 10.81 -16.61
C LYS A 219 18.98 9.36 -17.10
N VAL A 220 19.46 8.45 -16.26
CA VAL A 220 19.57 7.02 -16.53
C VAL A 220 18.79 6.25 -15.46
N THR A 221 17.88 5.37 -15.89
CA THR A 221 17.17 4.44 -15.00
C THR A 221 17.74 3.03 -15.17
N ILE A 222 18.18 2.44 -14.07
CA ILE A 222 18.76 1.10 -13.98
C ILE A 222 17.68 0.12 -13.53
N LYS A 223 17.34 -0.87 -14.38
CA LYS A 223 16.29 -1.88 -14.15
C LYS A 223 16.79 -3.33 -14.09
N PHE A 224 18.10 -3.56 -14.09
CA PHE A 224 18.75 -4.88 -13.96
C PHE A 224 18.37 -5.95 -15.01
N ASP A 225 17.52 -5.63 -15.98
CA ASP A 225 16.97 -6.58 -16.97
C ASP A 225 18.02 -7.15 -17.94
N ASP A 226 19.16 -6.48 -18.10
CA ASP A 226 20.27 -6.93 -18.94
C ASP A 226 21.29 -7.81 -18.22
N LEU A 227 21.05 -8.12 -16.93
CA LEU A 227 21.85 -9.11 -16.22
C LEU A 227 21.53 -10.53 -16.73
N PRO A 228 22.53 -11.43 -16.74
CA PRO A 228 22.34 -12.78 -17.25
C PRO A 228 21.42 -13.59 -16.32
N SER A 229 20.53 -14.40 -16.90
CA SER A 229 19.67 -15.31 -16.13
C SER A 229 20.48 -16.24 -15.22
N VAL A 230 19.98 -16.42 -14.01
CA VAL A 230 20.65 -17.20 -12.95
C VAL A 230 19.87 -18.49 -12.69
N SER A 231 20.51 -19.64 -12.89
CA SER A 231 19.91 -20.96 -12.64
C SER A 231 20.01 -21.42 -11.17
N ALA A 232 20.71 -20.68 -10.30
CA ALA A 232 20.88 -21.00 -8.89
C ALA A 232 20.83 -19.76 -7.99
N GLU A 233 20.19 -19.94 -6.83
CA GLU A 233 20.17 -19.20 -5.55
C GLU A 233 20.16 -17.66 -5.58
N CYS A 234 21.19 -17.03 -6.13
CA CYS A 234 21.37 -15.60 -6.35
C CYS A 234 22.78 -15.37 -6.91
N LYS A 235 23.03 -14.24 -7.58
CA LYS A 235 24.41 -13.82 -7.94
C LYS A 235 24.66 -12.39 -7.49
N ASN A 236 25.91 -12.09 -7.15
CA ASN A 236 26.33 -10.71 -6.97
C ASN A 236 26.20 -9.95 -8.29
N ILE A 237 25.76 -8.69 -8.22
CA ILE A 237 25.85 -7.77 -9.36
C ILE A 237 27.35 -7.67 -9.74
N PRO A 238 27.69 -7.61 -11.03
CA PRO A 238 29.07 -7.39 -11.46
C PRO A 238 29.69 -6.21 -10.71
N SER A 239 30.98 -6.33 -10.34
CA SER A 239 31.67 -5.32 -9.55
C SER A 239 31.52 -3.93 -10.15
N ILE A 240 31.51 -3.85 -11.50
CA ILE A 240 31.13 -2.67 -12.26
C ILE A 240 29.91 -2.98 -13.13
N TYR A 241 28.84 -2.24 -12.93
CA TYR A 241 27.61 -2.36 -13.68
C TYR A 241 27.00 -0.98 -13.90
N ARG A 242 26.69 -0.66 -15.17
CA ARG A 242 26.20 0.66 -15.61
C ARG A 242 27.08 1.84 -15.15
N GLY A 243 28.40 1.65 -15.17
CA GLY A 243 29.37 2.68 -14.80
C GLY A 243 29.54 2.92 -13.30
N LEU A 244 28.87 2.12 -12.46
CA LEU A 244 28.95 2.21 -11.01
C LEU A 244 29.56 0.95 -10.42
N ALA A 245 30.28 1.10 -9.32
CA ALA A 245 30.81 0.03 -8.50
C ALA A 245 29.75 -0.44 -7.48
N TRP A 246 29.41 -1.72 -7.53
CA TRP A 246 28.37 -2.33 -6.67
C TRP A 246 29.02 -3.25 -5.64
N ASN A 247 28.79 -2.98 -4.36
CA ASN A 247 29.40 -3.74 -3.28
C ASN A 247 28.34 -4.31 -2.33
N LYS A 248 28.38 -5.64 -2.13
CA LYS A 248 27.41 -6.42 -1.32
C LYS A 248 25.95 -6.32 -1.79
N ILE A 249 25.76 -6.15 -3.11
CA ILE A 249 24.44 -6.15 -3.74
C ILE A 249 24.36 -7.35 -4.67
N SER A 250 23.32 -8.16 -4.48
CA SER A 250 23.00 -9.33 -5.30
C SER A 250 21.78 -9.06 -6.14
N TYR A 251 21.55 -9.88 -7.17
CA TYR A 251 20.33 -9.88 -7.95
C TYR A 251 19.70 -11.26 -7.98
N MET A 252 18.39 -11.27 -8.23
CA MET A 252 17.55 -12.46 -8.25
C MET A 252 16.65 -12.46 -9.46
N ASP A 253 16.36 -13.65 -10.00
CA ASP A 253 15.43 -13.87 -11.12
C ASP A 253 13.99 -14.09 -10.62
N LYS A 254 13.01 -13.59 -11.39
CA LYS A 254 11.59 -13.70 -11.06
C LYS A 254 11.12 -15.14 -10.87
N SER A 255 11.53 -16.05 -11.75
CA SER A 255 11.12 -17.46 -11.69
C SER A 255 11.62 -18.14 -10.42
N TYR A 256 12.83 -17.78 -9.96
CA TYR A 256 13.40 -18.28 -8.73
C TYR A 256 12.64 -17.71 -7.52
N ALA A 257 12.45 -16.38 -7.46
CA ALA A 257 11.76 -15.73 -6.34
C ALA A 257 10.34 -16.26 -6.13
N VAL A 258 9.57 -16.47 -7.21
CA VAL A 258 8.22 -17.05 -7.15
C VAL A 258 8.25 -18.48 -6.61
N LYS A 259 9.29 -19.26 -6.94
CA LYS A 259 9.41 -20.66 -6.53
C LYS A 259 9.85 -20.79 -5.07
N THR A 260 10.82 -20.00 -4.62
CA THR A 260 11.46 -20.17 -3.30
C THR A 260 10.93 -19.22 -2.24
N CYS A 261 10.44 -18.06 -2.65
CA CYS A 261 10.06 -16.95 -1.77
C CYS A 261 8.67 -16.35 -2.15
N PRO A 262 7.61 -17.16 -2.38
CA PRO A 262 6.36 -16.72 -3.02
C PRO A 262 5.57 -15.62 -2.30
N LYS A 263 5.84 -15.40 -1.00
CA LYS A 263 5.16 -14.42 -0.15
C LYS A 263 6.17 -13.47 0.49
N SER A 264 6.97 -12.83 -0.35
CA SER A 264 8.05 -11.94 0.09
C SER A 264 8.05 -10.67 -0.74
N GLY A 265 8.76 -9.66 -0.24
CA GLY A 265 8.93 -8.40 -0.95
C GLY A 265 9.62 -8.58 -2.30
N TYR A 266 10.35 -9.68 -2.51
CA TYR A 266 10.90 -10.03 -3.82
C TYR A 266 9.80 -10.18 -4.88
N VAL A 267 8.74 -10.94 -4.57
CA VAL A 267 7.62 -11.17 -5.50
C VAL A 267 6.79 -9.91 -5.66
N THR A 268 6.47 -9.22 -4.55
CA THR A 268 5.77 -7.91 -4.57
C THR A 268 6.47 -6.91 -5.49
N SER A 269 7.80 -6.87 -5.40
CA SER A 269 8.64 -6.02 -6.23
C SER A 269 8.53 -6.35 -7.72
N PHE A 270 8.59 -7.63 -8.08
CA PHE A 270 8.44 -8.07 -9.47
C PHE A 270 7.08 -7.76 -10.08
N ASP A 271 6.02 -7.81 -9.28
CA ASP A 271 4.67 -7.47 -9.74
C ASP A 271 4.50 -5.96 -9.98
N SER A 272 5.33 -5.14 -9.34
CA SER A 272 5.23 -3.68 -9.40
C SER A 272 6.11 -3.07 -10.49
N CYS A 273 7.27 -3.66 -10.81
CA CYS A 273 8.18 -3.13 -11.82
C CYS A 273 8.10 -3.82 -13.20
N GLY A 274 7.65 -5.08 -13.26
CA GLY A 274 7.62 -5.87 -14.49
C GLY A 274 8.99 -6.32 -15.00
N SER A 275 10.06 -6.08 -14.25
CA SER A 275 11.44 -6.51 -14.58
C SER A 275 11.64 -8.01 -14.44
N VAL A 276 12.65 -8.54 -15.12
CA VAL A 276 13.04 -9.96 -15.07
C VAL A 276 13.98 -10.22 -13.89
N HIS A 277 14.77 -9.21 -13.52
CA HIS A 277 15.67 -9.24 -12.38
C HIS A 277 15.41 -8.07 -11.43
N ILE A 278 15.69 -8.30 -10.15
CA ILE A 278 15.71 -7.26 -9.10
C ILE A 278 17.01 -7.35 -8.33
N ALA A 279 17.48 -6.22 -7.83
CA ALA A 279 18.60 -6.16 -6.92
C ALA A 279 18.12 -6.31 -5.47
N TYR A 280 18.98 -6.80 -4.59
CA TYR A 280 18.74 -6.80 -3.17
C TYR A 280 20.04 -6.73 -2.38
N LEU A 281 19.92 -6.24 -1.15
CA LEU A 281 21.01 -6.08 -0.21
C LEU A 281 20.61 -6.61 1.16
N LYS A 282 21.63 -6.90 1.98
CA LYS A 282 21.49 -7.33 3.37
C LYS A 282 22.44 -6.49 4.23
N ASP A 283 21.97 -6.10 5.41
CA ASP A 283 22.73 -5.34 6.40
C ASP A 283 23.21 -4.00 5.83
N GLU A 284 24.42 -3.96 5.29
CA GLU A 284 25.05 -2.77 4.70
C GLU A 284 25.62 -3.07 3.31
N ALA A 285 25.29 -2.22 2.35
CA ALA A 285 25.78 -2.28 0.98
C ALA A 285 26.07 -0.88 0.43
N SER A 286 26.82 -0.79 -0.66
CA SER A 286 27.17 0.51 -1.25
C SER A 286 27.24 0.51 -2.76
N ILE A 287 26.96 1.67 -3.34
CA ILE A 287 27.14 1.98 -4.76
C ILE A 287 28.07 3.19 -4.82
N SER A 288 29.09 3.16 -5.67
CA SER A 288 30.01 4.30 -5.83
C SER A 288 30.50 4.44 -7.26
N ILE A 289 30.97 5.62 -7.61
CA ILE A 289 31.78 5.83 -8.82
C ILE A 289 33.25 5.57 -8.47
N GLU A 290 34.01 4.94 -9.37
CA GLU A 290 35.42 4.59 -9.10
C GLU A 290 36.34 5.80 -9.21
N SER A 291 35.97 6.79 -10.02
CA SER A 291 36.74 8.02 -10.21
C SER A 291 36.51 8.98 -9.05
N THR A 292 37.57 9.52 -8.46
CA THR A 292 37.46 10.53 -7.39
C THR A 292 37.09 11.93 -7.90
N THR A 293 37.05 12.12 -9.22
CA THR A 293 36.74 13.41 -9.85
C THR A 293 35.35 13.45 -10.47
N GLU A 294 34.75 12.29 -10.73
CA GLU A 294 33.41 12.20 -11.29
C GLU A 294 32.38 12.15 -10.16
N THR A 295 31.19 12.67 -10.45
CA THR A 295 30.04 12.63 -9.56
C THR A 295 28.81 12.20 -10.32
N PHE A 296 27.79 11.83 -9.58
CA PHE A 296 26.49 11.58 -10.13
C PHE A 296 25.43 12.15 -9.21
N THR A 297 24.24 12.27 -9.76
CA THR A 297 23.04 12.70 -9.05
C THR A 297 22.20 11.48 -8.71
N LEU A 298 21.81 11.28 -7.45
CA LEU A 298 20.82 10.28 -7.06
C LEU A 298 19.42 10.91 -7.08
N ILE A 299 18.63 10.57 -8.11
CA ILE A 299 17.30 11.15 -8.29
C ILE A 299 16.29 10.39 -7.44
N SER A 300 16.15 9.08 -7.67
CA SER A 300 15.14 8.27 -6.98
C SER A 300 15.50 6.79 -6.96
N LEU A 301 14.86 6.05 -6.05
CA LEU A 301 14.95 4.60 -5.98
C LEU A 301 13.62 3.98 -5.54
N ASP A 302 13.33 2.79 -6.09
CA ASP A 302 12.18 1.99 -5.68
C ASP A 302 12.64 0.84 -4.80
N ALA A 303 12.19 0.83 -3.54
CA ALA A 303 12.58 -0.18 -2.57
C ALA A 303 11.39 -0.86 -1.89
N CYS A 304 11.59 -2.12 -1.49
CA CYS A 304 10.63 -2.93 -0.76
C CYS A 304 11.37 -3.75 0.30
N ALA A 305 10.73 -4.01 1.45
CA ALA A 305 11.33 -4.90 2.44
C ALA A 305 11.12 -6.35 2.01
N ALA A 306 12.12 -7.22 2.12
CA ALA A 306 11.97 -8.61 1.67
C ALA A 306 11.09 -9.44 2.61
N TRP A 307 11.26 -9.28 3.93
CA TRP A 307 10.70 -10.20 4.93
C TRP A 307 10.07 -9.53 6.14
N LYS A 308 10.40 -8.26 6.40
CA LYS A 308 9.99 -7.54 7.60
C LYS A 308 9.14 -6.33 7.24
N ASN A 309 8.03 -6.15 7.94
CA ASN A 309 7.32 -4.88 7.97
C ASN A 309 8.00 -3.92 8.93
N ASP A 310 7.77 -2.63 8.75
CA ASP A 310 8.40 -1.56 9.54
C ASP A 310 9.94 -1.62 9.52
N LEU A 311 10.52 -2.11 8.41
CA LEU A 311 11.96 -2.22 8.24
C LEU A 311 12.54 -0.84 7.92
N GLU A 312 13.53 -0.37 8.69
CA GLU A 312 14.17 0.91 8.40
C GLU A 312 15.31 0.72 7.40
N LEU A 313 15.29 1.54 6.34
CA LEU A 313 16.40 1.71 5.41
C LEU A 313 16.94 3.12 5.55
N THR A 314 18.19 3.24 5.98
CA THR A 314 18.97 4.48 5.95
C THR A 314 19.83 4.51 4.69
N ILE A 315 19.67 5.57 3.91
CA ILE A 315 20.41 5.87 2.69
C ILE A 315 21.31 7.06 3.00
N THR A 316 22.60 6.97 2.69
CA THR A 316 23.57 8.02 2.98
C THR A 316 24.37 8.36 1.73
N GLY A 317 24.26 9.60 1.26
CA GLY A 317 25.04 10.14 0.15
C GLY A 317 26.32 10.79 0.65
N ARG A 318 27.44 10.52 -0.02
CA ARG A 318 28.76 11.09 0.29
C ARG A 318 29.44 11.64 -0.94
N ARG A 319 30.37 12.55 -0.69
CA ARG A 319 31.36 13.06 -1.64
C ARG A 319 32.72 13.15 -0.96
N ASN A 320 33.74 12.49 -1.48
CA ASN A 320 35.09 12.46 -0.91
C ASN A 320 35.09 12.16 0.60
N LEU A 321 34.30 11.15 1.01
CA LEU A 321 34.03 10.75 2.40
C LEU A 321 33.21 11.74 3.24
N ALA A 322 33.00 12.98 2.79
CA ALA A 322 32.12 13.93 3.45
C ALA A 322 30.65 13.53 3.26
N LEU A 323 29.84 13.69 4.31
CA LEU A 323 28.40 13.50 4.24
C LEU A 323 27.78 14.62 3.41
N ILE A 324 27.02 14.26 2.37
CA ILE A 324 26.18 15.20 1.62
C ILE A 324 24.80 15.23 2.26
N ASP A 325 24.14 14.07 2.35
CA ASP A 325 22.82 13.96 2.97
C ASP A 325 22.54 12.52 3.44
N THR A 326 21.52 12.38 4.27
CA THR A 326 21.04 11.09 4.77
C THR A 326 19.51 11.07 4.84
N HIS A 327 18.91 9.99 4.37
CA HIS A 327 17.46 9.80 4.38
C HIS A 327 17.13 8.44 4.98
N THR A 328 16.15 8.39 5.89
CA THR A 328 15.65 7.13 6.45
C THR A 328 14.20 6.95 6.07
N VAL A 329 13.88 5.77 5.54
CA VAL A 329 12.53 5.37 5.13
C VAL A 329 12.12 4.09 5.84
N THR A 330 10.83 3.95 6.13
CA THR A 330 10.24 2.72 6.65
C THR A 330 9.62 1.91 5.50
N LEU A 331 10.08 0.68 5.33
CA LEU A 331 9.69 -0.23 4.25
C LEU A 331 8.78 -1.36 4.75
N PHE A 332 7.98 -1.90 3.83
CA PHE A 332 7.00 -2.96 4.08
C PHE A 332 7.09 -4.04 3.01
N VAL A 333 6.69 -5.28 3.34
CA VAL A 333 6.81 -6.44 2.44
C VAL A 333 5.86 -6.38 1.24
N ASN A 334 4.66 -5.84 1.47
CA ASN A 334 3.58 -5.84 0.48
C ASN A 334 3.37 -4.46 -0.17
N ARG A 335 4.35 -3.56 -0.05
CA ARG A 335 4.25 -2.19 -0.57
C ARG A 335 5.63 -1.67 -0.99
N PRO A 336 5.92 -1.63 -2.30
CA PRO A 336 7.09 -0.91 -2.80
C PRO A 336 6.93 0.58 -2.56
N HIS A 337 8.03 1.24 -2.23
CA HIS A 337 8.10 2.68 -1.97
C HIS A 337 8.95 3.33 -3.04
N HIS A 338 8.40 4.36 -3.68
CA HIS A 338 9.16 5.27 -4.52
C HIS A 338 9.76 6.35 -3.63
N ILE A 339 11.09 6.44 -3.59
CA ILE A 339 11.82 7.37 -2.74
C ILE A 339 12.50 8.39 -3.65
N LEU A 340 12.10 9.65 -3.53
CA LEU A 340 12.69 10.78 -4.23
C LEU A 340 13.74 11.43 -3.32
N LEU A 341 14.96 11.63 -3.84
CA LEU A 341 16.10 12.16 -3.07
C LEU A 341 16.68 13.43 -3.70
N GLU A 342 16.91 13.42 -5.02
CA GLU A 342 17.47 14.57 -5.77
C GLU A 342 18.80 15.08 -5.18
N TRP A 343 19.69 14.15 -4.83
CA TRP A 343 21.01 14.47 -4.29
C TRP A 343 22.05 14.58 -5.38
N ASP A 344 22.45 15.81 -5.68
CA ASP A 344 23.49 16.10 -6.66
C ASP A 344 24.90 15.89 -6.08
N ASN A 345 25.88 15.73 -6.98
CA ASN A 345 27.30 15.88 -6.64
C ASN A 345 27.82 14.84 -5.61
N ILE A 346 27.30 13.61 -5.67
CA ILE A 346 27.74 12.49 -4.82
C ILE A 346 28.67 11.55 -5.59
N ASP A 347 29.58 10.89 -4.87
CA ASP A 347 30.44 9.84 -5.40
C ASP A 347 30.11 8.45 -4.83
N LYS A 348 29.35 8.41 -3.73
CA LYS A 348 29.04 7.17 -3.01
C LYS A 348 27.70 7.23 -2.30
N ILE A 349 26.96 6.13 -2.38
CA ILE A 349 25.75 5.85 -1.62
C ILE A 349 26.01 4.65 -0.72
N ILE A 350 25.60 4.76 0.54
CA ILE A 350 25.62 3.66 1.51
C ILE A 350 24.18 3.37 1.91
N PHE A 351 23.79 2.10 1.84
CA PHE A 351 22.51 1.59 2.29
C PHE A 351 22.72 0.80 3.57
N LYS A 352 21.93 1.09 4.60
CA LYS A 352 21.95 0.35 5.85
C LYS A 352 20.53 0.01 6.27
N SER A 353 20.27 -1.27 6.53
CA SER A 353 18.96 -1.79 6.90
C SER A 353 18.96 -2.26 8.36
N SER A 354 17.90 -1.95 9.10
CA SER A 354 17.77 -2.36 10.51
C SER A 354 16.32 -2.44 11.00
N GLY A 355 16.11 -3.14 12.11
CA GLY A 355 14.81 -3.21 12.78
C GLY A 355 13.79 -4.10 12.06
N GLY A 356 12.53 -3.68 12.11
CA GLY A 356 11.38 -4.35 11.53
C GLY A 356 10.84 -5.56 12.31
N THR A 357 9.62 -5.94 11.97
CA THR A 357 8.91 -7.11 12.48
C THR A 357 8.68 -8.11 11.35
N THR A 358 8.98 -9.39 11.58
CA THR A 358 8.82 -10.44 10.57
C THR A 358 7.36 -10.50 10.12
N ASP A 359 7.15 -10.45 8.81
CA ASP A 359 5.82 -10.50 8.23
C ASP A 359 5.17 -11.88 8.49
N PRO A 360 3.89 -11.96 8.90
CA PRO A 360 3.25 -13.22 9.27
C PRO A 360 3.19 -14.26 8.14
N ASP A 361 3.20 -13.79 6.90
CA ASP A 361 3.15 -14.62 5.69
C ASP A 361 4.55 -15.02 5.20
N SER A 362 5.61 -14.44 5.77
CA SER A 362 6.99 -14.81 5.48
C SER A 362 7.38 -16.14 6.13
N PRO A 363 8.20 -16.97 5.46
CA PRO A 363 8.66 -18.24 6.02
C PRO A 363 9.46 -18.03 7.30
N THR A 364 9.31 -18.94 8.28
CA THR A 364 9.87 -18.84 9.64
C THR A 364 11.41 -18.76 9.71
N SER A 365 12.11 -18.98 8.61
CA SER A 365 13.57 -18.84 8.48
C SER A 365 14.03 -17.44 8.02
N ALA A 366 13.11 -16.53 7.70
CA ALA A 366 13.40 -15.22 7.12
C ALA A 366 13.50 -14.10 8.17
N ASN A 367 14.56 -14.13 8.99
CA ASN A 367 14.83 -13.11 10.02
C ASN A 367 15.75 -11.96 9.57
N ASP A 368 16.16 -11.98 8.30
CA ASP A 368 17.14 -11.03 7.76
C ASP A 368 16.50 -9.66 7.43
N THR A 369 17.29 -8.59 7.57
CA THR A 369 16.92 -7.21 7.22
C THR A 369 17.11 -6.93 5.72
N GLN A 370 16.71 -7.86 4.87
CA GLN A 370 16.93 -7.72 3.42
C GLN A 370 16.02 -6.65 2.81
N VAL A 371 16.61 -5.83 1.93
CA VAL A 371 15.94 -4.79 1.16
C VAL A 371 16.07 -5.10 -0.31
N VAL A 372 14.96 -5.02 -1.01
CA VAL A 372 14.87 -5.20 -2.46
C VAL A 372 14.89 -3.82 -3.12
N ILE A 373 15.71 -3.67 -4.16
CA ILE A 373 15.76 -2.47 -5.02
C ILE A 373 15.34 -2.88 -6.43
N ASN A 374 14.25 -2.29 -6.91
CA ASN A 374 13.66 -2.66 -8.20
C ASN A 374 14.27 -1.83 -9.33
N GLN A 375 14.40 -0.53 -9.08
CA GLN A 375 15.00 0.41 -10.00
C GLN A 375 15.71 1.54 -9.26
N LEU A 376 16.74 2.07 -9.90
CA LEU A 376 17.52 3.21 -9.43
C LEU A 376 17.60 4.23 -10.57
N THR A 377 17.27 5.49 -10.31
CA THR A 377 17.39 6.58 -11.29
C THR A 377 18.49 7.54 -10.86
N ILE A 378 19.47 7.73 -11.74
CA ILE A 378 20.61 8.61 -11.54
C ILE A 378 20.70 9.65 -12.65
N GLY A 379 21.28 10.81 -12.38
CA GLY A 379 21.82 11.71 -13.40
C GLY A 379 23.32 11.52 -13.49
N LEU A 380 23.86 11.36 -14.70
CA LEU A 380 25.31 11.38 -14.90
C LEU A 380 25.74 12.79 -15.31
N ASP A 381 26.74 13.30 -14.61
CA ASP A 381 27.42 14.54 -14.94
C ASP A 381 28.40 14.20 -16.09
N LEU A 382 27.92 14.24 -17.33
CA LEU A 382 28.72 13.94 -18.53
C LEU A 382 29.63 15.12 -18.92
#